data_AF-A0A2N2ADY5-F1
#
_entry.id   AF-A0A2N2ADY5-F1
#
_cell.length_a   1.000
_cell.length_b   1.000
_cell.length_c   1.000
_cell.angle_alpha   90.00
_cell.angle_beta   90.00
_cell.angle_gamma   90.00
#
_symmetry.space_group_name_H-M   'P 1'
#
loop_
_entity.id
_entity.type
_entity.pdbx_description
1 polymer ?
#
loop_
_entity_poly.entity_id
_entity_poly.type
_entity_poly.pdbx_seq_one_letter_code
_entity_poly.pdbx_strand_id
1 'polypeptide(L)'
;MLKQIQTQSGNPLIGPAFRFALVEYCKPYKKSHGINRKFNLDTSLIPKEHLPLHDRIINSRDQIHAHSDLTVMDSKLFVHESMGQRYTPIPQNRIYGTEELKNLPEILALIEATLDEMYIREKLLESELVP
;
A
#
# COMPACT_ATOMS: atom_id res chain seq x y z
N MET A 1 -8.52 11.25 4.10
CA MET A 1 -7.24 11.29 3.37
C MET A 1 -7.41 10.99 1.88
N LEU A 2 -7.74 9.77 1.43
CA LEU A 2 -7.90 9.46 -0.01
C LEU A 2 -8.99 10.30 -0.72
N LYS A 3 -10.15 10.51 -0.10
CA LYS A 3 -11.20 11.40 -0.63
C LYS A 3 -10.74 12.86 -0.82
N GLN A 4 -9.80 13.33 0.02
CA GLN A 4 -9.27 14.70 -0.08
C GLN A 4 -8.23 14.83 -1.21
N ILE A 5 -7.52 13.74 -1.53
CA ILE A 5 -6.61 13.69 -2.68
C ILE A 5 -7.38 13.90 -3.99
N GLN A 6 -8.59 13.35 -4.09
CA GLN A 6 -9.45 13.48 -5.27
C GLN A 6 -9.87 14.93 -5.54
N THR A 7 -10.01 15.75 -4.49
CA THR A 7 -10.51 17.13 -4.59
C THR A 7 -9.42 18.20 -4.71
N GLN A 8 -8.15 17.86 -4.47
CA GLN A 8 -7.04 18.83 -4.39
C GLN A 8 -6.00 18.65 -5.51
N SER A 9 -6.46 18.54 -6.76
CA SER A 9 -5.58 18.41 -7.93
C SER A 9 -4.63 19.61 -8.03
N GLY A 10 -3.37 19.44 -7.62
CA GLY A 10 -2.36 20.50 -7.58
C GLY A 10 -1.56 20.58 -6.27
N ASN A 11 -1.98 19.87 -5.22
CA ASN A 11 -1.23 19.81 -3.98
C ASN A 11 0.04 18.93 -4.15
N PRO A 12 1.26 19.46 -3.90
CA PRO A 12 2.51 18.71 -4.06
C PRO A 12 2.61 17.50 -3.12
N LEU A 13 1.80 17.45 -2.05
CA LEU A 13 1.78 16.36 -1.09
C LEU A 13 0.89 15.17 -1.52
N ILE A 14 0.20 15.24 -2.66
CA ILE A 14 -0.67 14.14 -3.14
C ILE A 14 0.10 12.83 -3.26
N GLY A 15 1.26 12.82 -3.91
CA GLY A 15 2.04 11.60 -4.12
C GLY A 15 2.46 10.94 -2.80
N PRO A 16 3.13 11.67 -1.88
CA PRO A 16 3.43 11.16 -0.54
C PRO A 16 2.19 10.70 0.24
N ALA A 17 1.11 11.48 0.23
CA ALA A 17 -0.13 11.13 0.92
C ALA A 17 -0.78 9.86 0.37
N PHE A 18 -0.78 9.69 -0.95
CA PHE A 18 -1.30 8.50 -1.62
C PHE A 18 -0.50 7.25 -1.24
N ARG A 19 0.83 7.33 -1.31
CA ARG A 19 1.72 6.22 -0.91
C ARG A 19 1.50 5.80 0.54
N PHE A 20 1.41 6.78 1.44
CA PHE A 20 1.11 6.52 2.85
C PHE A 20 -0.24 5.81 3.02
N ALA A 21 -1.27 6.29 2.33
CA ALA A 21 -2.60 5.68 2.40
C ALA A 21 -2.62 4.23 1.88
N LEU A 22 -1.87 3.90 0.82
CA LEU A 22 -1.74 2.52 0.35
C LEU A 22 -1.03 1.62 1.37
N VAL A 23 0.02 2.12 2.04
CA VAL A 23 0.70 1.39 3.11
C VAL A 23 -0.25 1.13 4.28
N GLU A 24 -1.00 2.14 4.73
CA GLU A 24 -2.01 1.99 5.79
C GLU A 24 -3.07 0.94 5.43
N TYR A 25 -3.58 0.97 4.20
CA TYR A 25 -4.52 -0.03 3.70
C TYR A 25 -3.96 -1.47 3.78
N CYS A 26 -2.67 -1.67 3.54
CA CYS A 26 -2.05 -2.99 3.54
C CYS A 26 -1.82 -3.57 4.95
N LYS A 27 -1.79 -2.73 6.01
CA LYS A 27 -1.44 -3.16 7.37
C LYS A 27 -2.32 -4.27 7.96
N PRO A 28 -3.64 -4.33 7.73
CA PRO A 28 -4.47 -5.42 8.22
C PRO A 28 -4.13 -6.76 7.55
N TYR A 29 -3.69 -6.75 6.30
CA TYR A 29 -3.51 -7.95 5.48
C TYR A 29 -2.08 -8.52 5.54
N LYS A 30 -1.09 -7.66 5.77
CA LYS A 30 0.33 -8.01 5.77
C LYS A 30 1.00 -7.62 7.08
N LYS A 31 1.88 -8.51 7.55
CA LYS A 31 2.77 -8.20 8.67
C LYS A 31 3.89 -7.27 8.20
N SER A 32 4.19 -6.26 8.99
CA SER A 32 5.44 -5.51 8.87
C SER A 32 6.54 -6.25 9.64
N HIS A 33 7.73 -6.33 9.05
CA HIS A 33 8.89 -6.92 9.73
C HIS A 33 9.16 -6.14 11.03
N GLY A 34 9.27 -6.85 12.16
CA GLY A 34 9.49 -6.25 13.49
C GLY A 34 8.24 -5.99 14.33
N ILE A 35 7.03 -6.05 13.76
CA ILE A 35 5.77 -5.95 14.52
C ILE A 35 5.08 -7.32 14.51
N ASN A 36 5.20 -8.08 15.60
CA ASN A 36 4.53 -9.37 15.77
C ASN A 36 3.05 -9.18 16.11
N ARG A 37 2.22 -8.82 15.12
CA ARG A 37 0.77 -8.98 15.24
C ARG A 37 0.38 -10.44 15.03
N LYS A 38 -0.52 -10.91 15.88
CA LYS A 38 -0.95 -12.32 15.92
C LYS A 38 -1.97 -12.66 14.84
N PHE A 39 -2.67 -11.66 14.29
CA PHE A 39 -3.78 -11.84 13.35
C PHE A 39 -3.65 -10.92 12.13
N ASN A 40 -3.95 -11.47 10.96
CA ASN A 40 -4.11 -10.74 9.70
C ASN A 40 -5.57 -10.87 9.26
N LEU A 41 -6.09 -9.85 8.59
CA LEU A 41 -7.38 -9.91 7.93
C LEU A 41 -7.28 -10.84 6.71
N ASP A 42 -8.24 -11.73 6.58
CA ASP A 42 -8.34 -12.63 5.44
C ASP A 42 -8.95 -11.92 4.21
N THR A 43 -8.64 -12.41 3.02
CA THR A 43 -9.17 -11.86 1.76
C THR A 43 -10.61 -12.27 1.50
N SER A 44 -11.20 -13.15 2.32
CA SER A 44 -12.61 -13.57 2.21
C SER A 44 -13.61 -12.41 2.32
N LEU A 45 -13.20 -11.30 2.94
CA LEU A 45 -14.03 -10.11 3.14
C LEU A 45 -13.93 -9.11 1.97
N ILE A 46 -13.10 -9.43 0.97
CA ILE A 46 -12.92 -8.60 -0.21
C ILE A 46 -13.85 -9.11 -1.31
N PRO A 47 -14.72 -8.26 -1.87
CA PRO A 47 -15.54 -8.64 -3.00
C PRO A 47 -14.70 -9.16 -4.16
N LYS A 48 -15.16 -10.23 -4.82
CA LYS A 48 -14.40 -10.91 -5.89
C LYS A 48 -13.98 -9.98 -7.02
N GLU A 49 -14.80 -8.99 -7.32
CA GLU A 49 -14.53 -7.98 -8.36
C GLU A 49 -13.35 -7.07 -8.02
N HIS A 50 -13.08 -6.86 -6.73
CA HIS A 50 -11.98 -6.02 -6.24
C HIS A 50 -10.72 -6.80 -5.86
N LEU A 51 -10.76 -8.14 -5.81
CA LEU A 51 -9.59 -8.97 -5.53
C LEU A 51 -8.38 -8.66 -6.45
N PRO A 52 -8.53 -8.51 -7.78
CA PRO A 52 -7.39 -8.18 -8.63
C PRO A 52 -6.74 -6.84 -8.26
N LEU A 53 -7.54 -5.85 -7.85
CA LEU A 53 -7.02 -4.55 -7.41
C LEU A 53 -6.32 -4.68 -6.06
N HIS A 54 -6.91 -5.41 -5.11
CA HIS A 54 -6.30 -5.71 -3.82
C HIS A 54 -4.92 -6.37 -3.99
N ASP A 55 -4.83 -7.42 -4.80
CA ASP A 55 -3.58 -8.16 -5.02
C ASP A 55 -2.49 -7.27 -5.61
N ARG A 56 -2.85 -6.39 -6.57
CA ARG A 56 -1.91 -5.40 -7.12
C ARG A 56 -1.40 -4.44 -6.06
N ILE A 57 -2.27 -3.93 -5.19
CA ILE A 57 -1.90 -3.00 -4.11
C ILE A 57 -0.97 -3.69 -3.10
N ILE A 58 -1.29 -4.92 -2.69
CA ILE A 58 -0.46 -5.71 -1.77
C ILE A 58 0.91 -6.01 -2.39
N ASN A 59 0.95 -6.41 -3.67
CA ASN A 59 2.21 -6.64 -4.38
C ASN A 59 3.02 -5.35 -4.54
N SER A 60 2.36 -4.23 -4.87
CA SER A 60 2.96 -2.90 -4.94
C SER A 60 3.55 -2.48 -3.59
N ARG A 61 2.88 -2.81 -2.47
CA ARG A 61 3.44 -2.54 -1.14
C ARG A 61 4.77 -3.24 -0.95
N ASP A 62 4.90 -4.51 -1.33
CA ASP A 62 6.14 -5.26 -1.11
C ASP A 62 7.27 -4.90 -2.09
N GLN A 63 6.94 -4.42 -3.29
CA GLN A 63 7.92 -4.12 -4.34
C GLN A 63 8.28 -2.63 -4.44
N ILE A 64 7.29 -1.75 -4.26
CA ILE A 64 7.39 -0.32 -4.56
C ILE A 64 7.36 0.50 -3.27
N HIS A 65 6.48 0.15 -2.32
CA HIS A 65 6.32 0.90 -1.07
C HIS A 65 7.07 0.33 0.13
N ALA A 66 7.71 -0.83 0.01
CA ALA A 66 8.45 -1.47 1.10
C ALA A 66 9.59 -0.57 1.62
N HIS A 67 10.09 0.30 0.75
CA HIS A 67 11.12 1.29 1.04
C HIS A 67 10.56 2.70 1.27
N SER A 68 9.24 2.90 1.17
CA SER A 68 8.61 4.12 1.68
C SER A 68 8.65 4.19 3.21
N ASP A 69 8.87 3.04 3.88
CA ASP A 69 9.22 2.91 5.30
C ASP A 69 10.74 2.93 5.56
N LEU A 70 11.60 2.86 4.52
CA LEU A 70 13.05 2.92 4.71
C LEU A 70 13.47 4.36 5.01
N THR A 71 14.12 4.53 6.16
CA THR A 71 14.98 5.65 6.45
C THR A 71 15.95 5.86 5.28
N VAL A 72 15.98 7.07 4.73
CA VAL A 72 16.96 7.58 3.73
C VAL A 72 18.43 7.28 4.11
N MET A 73 18.67 6.83 5.35
CA MET A 73 19.97 6.67 5.97
C MET A 73 20.72 5.36 5.65
N ASP A 74 20.10 4.35 5.02
CA ASP A 74 20.75 3.04 4.75
C ASP A 74 21.18 2.81 3.27
N SER A 75 21.37 3.89 2.51
CA SER A 75 21.84 3.76 1.11
C SER A 75 23.30 3.27 1.05
N LYS A 76 23.53 2.10 0.43
CA LYS A 76 24.88 1.60 0.12
C LYS A 76 25.33 2.13 -1.24
N LEU A 77 26.40 2.92 -1.25
CA LEU A 77 26.98 3.46 -2.48
C LEU A 77 27.93 2.43 -3.11
N PHE A 78 27.64 2.01 -4.35
CA PHE A 78 28.55 1.19 -5.14
C PHE A 78 29.35 2.08 -6.10
N VAL A 79 30.67 2.13 -5.90
CA VAL A 79 31.60 2.90 -6.74
C VAL A 79 32.31 1.93 -7.68
N HIS A 80 32.23 2.19 -8.98
CA HIS A 80 32.92 1.47 -10.04
C HIS A 80 34.05 2.34 -10.59
N GLU A 81 35.21 1.77 -10.87
CA GLU A 81 36.34 2.52 -11.43
C GLU A 81 36.64 2.02 -12.84
N SER A 82 36.61 2.94 -13.82
CA SER A 82 36.89 2.65 -15.22
C SER A 82 37.69 3.81 -15.83
N MET A 83 38.74 3.48 -16.58
CA MET A 83 39.69 4.45 -17.17
C MET A 83 40.24 5.48 -16.17
N GLY A 84 40.47 5.09 -14.91
CA GLY A 84 40.96 5.98 -13.85
C GLY A 84 39.93 7.02 -13.36
N GLN A 85 38.68 6.92 -13.81
CA GLN A 85 37.55 7.70 -13.30
C GLN A 85 36.61 6.81 -12.50
N ARG A 86 36.16 7.34 -11.37
CA ARG A 86 35.18 6.70 -10.50
C ARG A 86 33.78 7.09 -10.95
N TYR A 87 32.97 6.09 -11.25
CA TYR A 87 31.57 6.23 -11.60
C TYR A 87 30.71 5.50 -10.58
N THR A 88 29.58 6.08 -10.23
CA THR A 88 28.54 5.42 -9.42
C THR A 88 27.33 5.18 -10.32
N PRO A 89 27.34 4.14 -11.18
CA PRO A 89 26.18 3.85 -12.00
C PRO A 89 25.06 3.32 -11.11
N ILE A 90 23.93 4.03 -11.09
CA ILE A 90 22.71 3.58 -10.43
C ILE A 90 21.74 3.14 -11.54
N PRO A 91 21.61 1.83 -11.83
CA PRO A 91 20.53 1.35 -12.68
C PRO A 91 19.20 1.61 -11.95
N GLN A 92 18.44 2.59 -12.42
CA GLN A 92 17.14 2.97 -11.86
C GLN A 92 16.03 2.69 -12.87
N ASN A 93 15.15 1.76 -12.53
CA ASN A 93 13.81 1.77 -13.12
C ASN A 93 13.06 2.97 -12.53
N ARG A 94 12.49 3.84 -13.38
CA ARG A 94 11.67 4.96 -12.91
C ARG A 94 10.32 4.43 -12.41
N ILE A 95 10.25 4.13 -11.12
CA ILE A 95 9.02 3.78 -10.41
C ILE A 95 8.66 4.97 -9.52
N TYR A 96 7.50 5.57 -9.73
CA TYR A 96 7.07 6.78 -9.01
C TYR A 96 6.29 6.47 -7.73
N GLY A 97 5.71 5.26 -7.65
CA GLY A 97 4.86 4.84 -6.54
C GLY A 97 3.50 5.56 -6.52
N THR A 98 3.09 6.13 -7.64
CA THR A 98 1.79 6.80 -7.82
C THR A 98 1.05 6.25 -9.03
N GLU A 99 1.46 5.09 -9.54
CA GLU A 99 0.90 4.43 -10.71
C GLU A 99 -0.57 4.07 -10.52
N GLU A 100 -0.95 3.72 -9.28
CA GLU A 100 -2.32 3.40 -8.86
C GLU A 100 -3.16 4.65 -8.58
N LEU A 101 -2.60 5.87 -8.64
CA LEU A 101 -3.35 7.11 -8.37
C LEU A 101 -4.49 7.31 -9.38
N LYS A 102 -4.33 6.80 -10.60
CA LYS A 102 -5.38 6.80 -11.63
C LYS A 102 -6.60 5.94 -11.25
N ASN A 103 -6.39 4.94 -10.37
CA ASN A 103 -7.42 4.01 -9.90
C ASN A 103 -7.97 4.44 -8.53
N LEU A 104 -7.79 5.70 -8.13
CA LEU A 104 -8.22 6.21 -6.82
C LEU A 104 -9.72 5.98 -6.54
N PRO A 105 -10.66 6.17 -7.49
CA PRO A 105 -12.06 5.85 -7.27
C PRO A 105 -12.31 4.37 -6.95
N GLU A 106 -11.65 3.46 -7.67
CA GLU A 106 -11.77 2.03 -7.48
C GLU A 106 -11.14 1.57 -6.15
N ILE A 107 -10.05 2.21 -5.73
CA ILE A 107 -9.42 1.97 -4.43
C ILE A 107 -10.36 2.40 -3.29
N LEU A 108 -11.03 3.55 -3.44
CA LEU A 108 -12.04 4.00 -2.48
C LEU A 108 -13.20 3.00 -2.40
N ALA A 109 -13.72 2.56 -3.55
CA ALA A 109 -14.79 1.57 -3.61
C ALA A 109 -14.38 0.23 -2.96
N LEU A 110 -13.15 -0.24 -3.20
CA LEU A 110 -12.60 -1.44 -2.56
C LEU A 110 -12.58 -1.31 -1.02
N ILE A 111 -12.13 -0.17 -0.50
CA ILE A 111 -12.07 0.08 0.95
C ILE A 111 -13.47 0.10 1.55
N GLU A 112 -14.40 0.82 0.92
CA GLU A 112 -15.79 0.93 1.38
C GLU A 112 -16.48 -0.43 1.37
N ALA A 113 -16.36 -1.18 0.27
CA ALA A 113 -16.98 -2.50 0.16
C ALA A 113 -16.40 -3.52 1.14
N THR A 114 -15.09 -3.44 1.45
CA THR A 114 -14.48 -4.29 2.49
C THR A 114 -15.05 -3.95 3.87
N LEU A 115 -15.20 -2.66 4.19
CA LEU A 115 -15.75 -2.21 5.47
C LEU A 115 -17.20 -2.65 5.63
N ASP A 116 -18.01 -2.54 4.58
CA ASP A 116 -19.41 -2.97 4.60
C ASP A 116 -19.52 -4.47 4.90
N GLU A 117 -18.71 -5.30 4.24
CA GLU A 117 -18.67 -6.74 4.49
C GLU A 117 -18.20 -7.07 5.92
N MET A 118 -17.23 -6.32 6.45
CA MET A 118 -16.78 -6.46 7.84
C MET A 118 -17.91 -6.19 8.84
N TYR A 119 -18.68 -5.12 8.65
CA TYR A 119 -19.80 -4.80 9.55
C TYR A 119 -20.94 -5.80 9.44
N ILE A 120 -21.19 -6.38 8.25
CA ILE A 120 -22.16 -7.46 8.08
C ILE A 120 -21.68 -8.69 8.86
N ARG A 121 -20.40 -9.06 8.71
CA ARG A 121 -19.79 -10.20 9.41
C ARG A 121 -19.81 -10.05 10.92
N GLU A 122 -19.52 -8.84 11.41
CA GLU A 122 -19.56 -8.52 12.84
C GLU A 122 -20.96 -8.77 13.42
N LYS A 123 -22.00 -8.22 12.79
CA LYS A 123 -23.40 -8.43 13.23
C LYS A 123 -23.82 -9.89 13.22
N LEU A 124 -23.37 -10.66 12.22
CA LEU A 124 -23.64 -12.10 12.16
C LEU A 124 -23.01 -12.82 13.37
N LEU A 125 -21.73 -12.56 13.63
CA LEU A 125 -21.02 -13.15 14.76
C LEU A 125 -21.62 -12.74 16.11
N GLU A 126 -22.01 -11.47 16.26
CA GLU A 126 -22.72 -10.98 17.45
C GLU A 126 -24.06 -11.71 17.65
N SER A 127 -24.82 -11.95 16.58
CA SER A 127 -26.09 -12.69 16.65
C SER A 127 -25.91 -14.16 17.02
N GLU A 128 -24.78 -14.77 16.65
CA GLU A 128 -24.42 -16.15 17.03
C GLU A 128 -23.92 -16.25 18.49
N LEU A 129 -23.51 -15.13 19.07
CA LEU A 129 -23.02 -15.03 20.45
C LEU A 129 -24.15 -14.79 21.48
N VAL A 130 -25.36 -14.44 21.04
CA VAL A 130 -26.53 -14.29 21.93
C VAL A 130 -27.19 -15.66 22.10
N PRO A 131 -27.21 -16.24 23.33
CA PRO A 131 -27.80 -17.55 23.61
C PRO A 131 -29.33 -17.59 23.52
#